data_AF-A0A2G9XNG2-F1
#
_entry.id   AF-A0A2G9XNG2-F1
#
_cell.length_a   1.000
_cell.length_b   1.000
_cell.length_c   1.000
_cell.angle_alpha   90.00
_cell.angle_beta   90.00
_cell.angle_gamma   90.00
#
_symmetry.space_group_name_H-M   'P 1'
#
loop_
_entity.id
_entity.type
_entity.pdbx_description
1 polymer ?
#
loop_
_entity_poly.entity_id
_entity_poly.type
_entity_poly.pdbx_seq_one_letter_code
_entity_poly.pdbx_strand_id
1 'polypeptide(L)'
;AEMFADRIEELGGEPTTAIAGKVETGQKVEAVFPFDAKLEDDTMTVYNQFLLVCRENGDSISVKLFETIIDEEQIHFNYFDNVNDHIVKLGQVYLAQIAGTPSSTGLQTQGFVARQGAGAPQGGA
;
A
#
# COMPACT_ATOMS: atom_id res chain seq x y z
N ALA A 1 6.90 0.84 1.18
CA ALA A 1 7.82 1.98 1.43
C ALA A 1 8.97 1.61 2.36
N GLU A 2 8.71 1.12 3.59
CA GLU A 2 9.74 0.76 4.58
C GLU A 2 10.80 -0.21 4.03
N MET A 3 10.39 -1.31 3.39
CA MET A 3 11.33 -2.29 2.80
C MET A 3 12.26 -1.68 1.73
N PHE A 4 11.80 -0.66 0.98
CA PHE A 4 12.66 0.05 0.04
C PHE A 4 13.66 0.95 0.76
N ALA A 5 13.25 1.62 1.84
CA ALA A 5 14.15 2.45 2.64
C ALA A 5 15.25 1.58 3.28
N ASP A 6 14.88 0.46 3.90
CA ASP A 6 15.84 -0.50 4.46
C ASP A 6 16.83 -0.98 3.39
N ARG A 7 16.33 -1.33 2.20
CA ARG A 7 17.18 -1.78 1.10
C ARG A 7 18.12 -0.68 0.59
N ILE A 8 17.67 0.58 0.55
CA ILE A 8 18.51 1.73 0.18
C ILE A 8 19.62 1.92 1.21
N GLU A 9 19.32 1.83 2.51
CA GLU A 9 20.32 1.93 3.58
C GLU A 9 21.34 0.78 3.52
N GLU A 10 20.90 -0.46 3.27
CA GLU A 10 21.78 -1.61 3.07
C GLU A 10 22.78 -1.42 1.93
N LEU A 11 22.38 -0.69 0.89
CA LEU A 11 23.21 -0.33 -0.26
C LEU A 11 24.07 0.93 0.00
N GLY A 12 23.99 1.51 1.20
CA GLY A 12 24.74 2.71 1.60
C GLY A 12 24.16 4.03 1.08
N GLY A 13 22.90 4.05 0.64
CA GLY A 13 22.17 5.24 0.23
C GLY A 13 21.38 5.89 1.36
N GLU A 14 20.78 7.04 1.06
CA GLU A 14 19.87 7.76 1.97
C GLU A 14 18.44 7.70 1.41
N PRO A 15 17.47 7.12 2.14
CA PRO A 15 16.08 7.06 1.69
C PRO A 15 15.45 8.45 1.52
N THR A 16 14.72 8.65 0.43
CA THR A 16 13.98 9.92 0.22
C THR A 16 12.79 10.04 1.17
N THR A 17 12.50 11.28 1.58
CA THR A 17 11.28 11.66 2.32
C THR A 17 10.29 12.45 1.46
N ALA A 18 10.63 12.72 0.20
CA ALA A 18 9.78 13.45 -0.73
C ALA A 18 8.85 12.49 -1.49
N ILE A 19 7.57 12.89 -1.63
CA ILE A 19 6.60 12.20 -2.49
C ILE A 19 6.83 12.56 -3.96
N ALA A 20 6.67 11.59 -4.86
CA ALA A 20 6.95 11.77 -6.29
C ALA A 20 5.86 12.57 -7.04
N GLY A 21 4.63 12.60 -6.52
CA GLY A 21 3.47 13.24 -7.14
C GLY A 21 2.70 14.11 -6.17
N LYS A 22 1.75 14.89 -6.69
CA LYS A 22 0.80 15.66 -5.85
C LYS A 22 -0.37 14.77 -5.45
N VAL A 23 -0.86 14.96 -4.23
CA VAL A 23 -2.08 14.31 -3.76
C VAL A 23 -3.30 15.02 -4.36
N GLU A 24 -4.20 14.25 -4.98
CA GLU A 24 -5.51 14.75 -5.42
C GLU A 24 -6.52 14.70 -4.27
N THR A 25 -7.04 15.86 -3.88
CA THR A 25 -7.98 15.96 -2.75
C THR A 25 -9.40 16.24 -3.23
N GLY A 26 -10.41 15.76 -2.48
CA GLY A 26 -11.81 16.07 -2.76
C GLY A 26 -12.41 15.30 -3.95
N GLN A 27 -11.81 14.16 -4.29
CA GLN A 27 -12.36 13.24 -5.30
C GLN A 27 -13.72 12.72 -4.85
N LYS A 28 -14.66 12.62 -5.80
CA LYS A 28 -15.94 11.93 -5.58
C LYS A 28 -15.69 10.43 -5.57
N VAL A 29 -16.57 9.66 -4.91
CA VAL A 29 -16.43 8.19 -4.79
C VAL A 29 -16.30 7.51 -6.16
N GLU A 30 -17.02 8.01 -7.17
CA GLU A 30 -16.98 7.51 -8.54
C GLU A 30 -15.65 7.77 -9.26
N ALA A 31 -14.80 8.65 -8.70
CA ALA A 31 -13.48 8.97 -9.24
C ALA A 31 -12.33 8.33 -8.45
N VAL A 32 -12.53 7.98 -7.17
CA VAL A 32 -11.48 7.41 -6.30
C VAL A 32 -10.99 6.07 -6.83
N PHE A 33 -11.88 5.08 -6.96
CA PHE A 33 -11.49 3.73 -7.37
C PHE A 33 -10.88 3.62 -8.77
N PRO A 34 -11.38 4.29 -9.83
CA PRO A 34 -10.71 4.26 -11.13
C PRO A 34 -9.38 5.04 -11.14
N PHE A 35 -9.24 6.09 -10.32
CA PHE A 35 -7.96 6.79 -10.14
C PHE A 35 -6.94 5.86 -9.47
N ASP A 36 -7.33 5.21 -8.38
CA ASP A 36 -6.47 4.30 -7.62
C ASP A 36 -6.07 3.07 -8.45
N ALA A 37 -7.01 2.45 -9.17
CA ALA A 37 -6.69 1.34 -10.07
C ALA A 37 -5.67 1.75 -11.15
N LYS A 38 -5.81 2.94 -11.73
CA LYS A 38 -4.83 3.45 -12.69
C LYS A 38 -3.47 3.70 -12.03
N LEU A 39 -3.46 4.24 -10.81
CA LEU A 39 -2.23 4.49 -10.07
C LEU A 39 -1.46 3.19 -9.80
N GLU A 40 -2.16 2.11 -9.47
CA GLU A 40 -1.52 0.79 -9.28
C GLU A 40 -0.98 0.22 -10.60
N ASP A 41 -1.70 0.36 -11.71
CA ASP A 41 -1.24 -0.07 -13.04
C ASP A 41 0.03 0.69 -13.50
N ASP A 42 0.04 2.02 -13.31
CA ASP A 42 1.20 2.85 -13.58
C ASP A 42 2.39 2.45 -12.68
N THR A 43 2.12 2.16 -11.40
CA THR A 43 3.14 1.76 -10.41
C THR A 43 3.76 0.41 -10.78
N MET A 44 2.95 -0.59 -11.11
CA MET A 44 3.44 -1.89 -11.61
C MET A 44 4.30 -1.72 -12.86
N THR A 45 3.89 -0.85 -13.80
CA THR A 45 4.68 -0.56 -15.00
C THR A 45 6.05 0.00 -14.64
N VAL A 46 6.10 0.99 -13.74
CA VAL A 46 7.35 1.63 -13.31
C VAL A 46 8.24 0.66 -12.53
N TYR A 47 7.69 -0.10 -11.59
CA TYR A 47 8.46 -1.06 -10.78
C TYR A 47 9.02 -2.20 -11.62
N ASN A 48 8.31 -2.65 -12.66
CA ASN A 48 8.88 -3.61 -13.62
C ASN A 48 10.11 -3.03 -14.34
N GLN A 49 10.15 -1.74 -14.64
CA GLN A 49 11.36 -1.12 -15.20
C GLN A 49 12.50 -1.07 -14.17
N PHE A 50 12.21 -0.76 -12.91
CA PHE A 50 13.23 -0.76 -11.85
C PHE A 50 13.79 -2.16 -11.58
N LEU A 51 12.94 -3.19 -11.64
CA LEU A 51 13.36 -4.59 -11.56
C LEU A 51 14.39 -4.94 -12.64
N LEU A 52 14.17 -4.48 -13.88
CA LEU A 52 15.13 -4.70 -14.97
C LEU A 52 16.48 -4.04 -14.67
N VAL A 53 16.47 -2.81 -14.15
CA VAL A 53 17.70 -2.14 -13.71
C VAL A 53 18.42 -2.94 -12.62
N CYS A 54 17.71 -3.44 -11.61
CA CYS A 54 18.31 -4.30 -10.58
C CYS A 54 18.94 -5.56 -11.19
N ARG A 55 18.25 -6.20 -12.15
CA ARG A 55 18.73 -7.39 -12.85
C ARG A 55 19.99 -7.11 -13.67
N GLU A 56 20.02 -6.01 -14.41
CA GLU A 56 21.18 -5.58 -15.21
C GLU A 56 22.40 -5.28 -14.33
N ASN A 57 22.19 -4.83 -13.09
CA ASN A 57 23.25 -4.58 -12.12
C ASN A 57 23.61 -5.81 -11.27
N GLY A 58 22.98 -6.96 -11.49
CA GLY A 58 23.25 -8.19 -10.75
C GLY A 58 22.76 -8.17 -9.29
N ASP A 59 21.85 -7.27 -8.93
CA ASP A 59 21.27 -7.16 -7.60
C ASP A 59 20.03 -8.05 -7.45
N SER A 60 20.25 -9.32 -7.15
CA SER A 60 19.17 -10.31 -7.00
C SER A 60 18.26 -10.07 -5.79
N ILE A 61 18.76 -9.40 -4.75
CA ILE A 61 17.97 -9.08 -3.55
C ILE A 61 16.95 -8.01 -3.89
N SER A 62 17.37 -6.92 -4.55
CA SER A 62 16.47 -5.87 -4.99
C SER A 62 15.50 -6.35 -6.07
N VAL A 63 15.91 -7.26 -6.97
CA VAL A 63 14.97 -7.91 -7.92
C VAL A 63 13.84 -8.60 -7.16
N LYS A 64 14.17 -9.44 -6.18
CA LYS A 64 13.16 -10.18 -5.40
C LYS A 64 12.24 -9.24 -4.59
N LEU A 65 12.79 -8.14 -4.09
CA LEU A 65 12.03 -7.10 -3.42
C LEU A 65 10.98 -6.48 -4.36
N PHE A 66 11.38 -6.09 -5.57
CA PHE A 66 10.44 -5.57 -6.56
C PHE A 66 9.41 -6.61 -6.99
N GLU A 67 9.79 -7.88 -7.20
CA GLU A 67 8.84 -8.97 -7.51
C GLU A 67 7.76 -9.08 -6.42
N THR A 68 8.18 -9.06 -5.15
CA THR A 68 7.27 -9.18 -3.99
C THR A 68 6.28 -8.00 -3.95
N ILE A 69 6.78 -6.78 -4.14
CA ILE A 69 5.93 -5.59 -4.06
C ILE A 69 5.02 -5.48 -5.29
N ILE A 70 5.48 -5.84 -6.48
CA ILE A 70 4.63 -5.89 -7.69
C ILE A 70 3.47 -6.87 -7.49
N ASP A 71 3.70 -8.03 -6.86
CA ASP A 71 2.64 -8.98 -6.54
C ASP A 71 1.59 -8.36 -5.58
N GLU A 72 2.01 -7.53 -4.62
CA GLU A 72 1.10 -6.78 -3.74
C GLU A 72 0.32 -5.69 -4.52
N GLU A 73 0.98 -4.91 -5.37
CA GLU A 73 0.30 -3.89 -6.19
C GLU A 73 -0.73 -4.51 -7.14
N GLN A 74 -0.49 -5.73 -7.64
CA GLN A 74 -1.47 -6.46 -8.44
C GLN A 74 -2.73 -6.81 -7.63
N ILE A 75 -2.58 -7.14 -6.35
CA ILE A 75 -3.72 -7.37 -5.43
C ILE A 75 -4.48 -6.07 -5.20
N HIS A 76 -3.77 -4.96 -4.99
CA HIS A 76 -4.38 -3.62 -4.85
C HIS A 76 -5.16 -3.21 -6.09
N PHE A 77 -4.54 -3.34 -7.28
CA PHE A 77 -5.19 -3.09 -8.57
C PHE A 77 -6.50 -3.87 -8.69
N ASN A 78 -6.45 -5.18 -8.43
CA ASN A 78 -7.64 -6.04 -8.53
C ASN A 78 -8.74 -5.60 -7.56
N TYR A 79 -8.39 -5.16 -6.35
CA TYR A 79 -9.38 -4.64 -5.41
C TYR A 79 -10.03 -3.36 -5.93
N PHE A 80 -9.24 -2.37 -6.34
CA PHE A 80 -9.75 -1.09 -6.79
C PHE A 80 -10.59 -1.22 -8.06
N ASP A 81 -10.13 -2.02 -9.03
CA ASP A 81 -10.84 -2.27 -10.28
C ASP A 81 -12.18 -2.98 -10.03
N ASN A 82 -12.21 -4.01 -9.19
CA ASN A 82 -13.46 -4.71 -8.85
C ASN A 82 -14.47 -3.79 -8.15
N VAL A 83 -14.03 -2.91 -7.25
CA VAL A 83 -14.94 -1.96 -6.58
C VAL A 83 -15.46 -0.92 -7.57
N ASN A 84 -14.58 -0.38 -8.42
CA ASN A 84 -14.99 0.50 -9.52
C ASN A 84 -16.05 -0.17 -10.41
N ASP A 85 -15.83 -1.43 -10.78
CA ASP A 85 -16.75 -2.22 -11.60
C ASP A 85 -18.14 -2.37 -10.95
N HIS A 86 -18.19 -2.61 -9.64
CA HIS A 86 -19.46 -2.63 -8.90
C HIS A 86 -20.15 -1.25 -8.90
N ILE A 87 -19.40 -0.17 -8.68
CA ILE A 87 -19.95 1.19 -8.69
C ILE A 87 -20.49 1.54 -10.08
N VAL A 88 -19.76 1.23 -11.15
CA VAL A 88 -20.20 1.48 -12.53
C VAL A 88 -21.45 0.67 -12.89
N LYS A 89 -21.49 -0.62 -12.52
CA LYS A 89 -22.59 -1.53 -12.89
C LYS A 89 -23.85 -1.35 -12.03
N LEU A 90 -23.70 -1.04 -10.75
CA LEU A 90 -24.79 -1.08 -9.75
C LEU A 90 -25.05 0.29 -9.09
N GLY A 91 -24.10 1.22 -9.15
CA GLY A 91 -24.22 2.58 -8.62
C GLY A 91 -24.67 2.61 -7.16
N GLN A 92 -25.72 3.39 -6.90
CA GLN A 92 -26.25 3.61 -5.55
C GLN A 92 -26.72 2.32 -4.85
N VAL A 93 -27.11 1.29 -5.60
CA VAL A 93 -27.53 0.01 -5.01
C VAL A 93 -26.36 -0.68 -4.31
N TYR A 94 -25.17 -0.65 -4.91
CA TYR A 94 -23.97 -1.19 -4.29
C TYR A 94 -23.56 -0.34 -3.07
N LEU A 95 -23.52 0.98 -3.21
CA LEU A 95 -23.16 1.88 -2.10
C LEU A 95 -24.10 1.74 -0.90
N ALA A 96 -25.39 1.51 -1.13
CA ALA A 96 -26.36 1.29 -0.06
C ALA A 96 -26.06 0.02 0.78
N GLN A 97 -25.39 -1.00 0.22
CA GLN A 97 -24.95 -2.18 0.97
C GLN A 97 -23.77 -1.89 1.90
N ILE A 98 -22.95 -0.89 1.54
CA ILE A 98 -21.76 -0.49 2.30
C ILE A 98 -22.10 0.61 3.32
N ALA A 99 -23.17 1.36 3.11
CA ALA A 99 -23.60 2.42 4.00
C ALA A 99 -23.86 1.89 5.43
N GLY A 100 -23.01 2.31 6.38
CA GLY A 100 -23.11 1.93 7.79
C GLY A 100 -22.38 0.64 8.18
N THR A 101 -21.62 0.01 7.28
CA THR A 101 -20.78 -1.15 7.64
C THR A 101 -19.65 -0.73 8.60
N PRO A 102 -19.17 -1.63 9.48
CA PRO A 102 -18.03 -1.34 10.35
C PRO A 102 -16.80 -0.89 9.57
N SER A 103 -16.15 0.18 10.03
CA SER A 103 -14.91 0.72 9.45
C SER A 103 -13.64 0.31 10.21
N SER A 104 -13.76 -0.62 11.16
CA SER A 104 -12.63 -1.08 11.97
C SER A 104 -11.70 -1.93 11.12
N THR A 105 -10.41 -1.60 11.11
CA THR A 105 -9.36 -2.41 10.48
C THR A 105 -8.85 -3.53 11.39
N GLY A 106 -9.40 -3.68 12.60
CA GLY A 106 -9.01 -4.71 13.57
C GLY A 106 -7.66 -4.46 14.27
N LEU A 107 -6.87 -3.48 13.82
CA LEU A 107 -5.57 -3.15 14.38
C LEU A 107 -5.68 -2.04 15.43
N GLN A 108 -5.24 -2.33 16.67
CA GLN A 108 -4.73 -1.31 17.57
C GLN A 108 -3.27 -1.10 17.22
N THR A 109 -2.91 0.08 16.68
CA THR A 109 -1.53 0.40 16.31
C THR A 109 -0.61 0.19 17.52
N GLN A 110 0.38 -0.70 17.38
CA GLN A 110 1.33 -1.03 18.44
C GLN A 110 2.36 0.09 18.59
N GLY A 111 1.94 1.20 19.20
CA GLY A 111 2.80 2.33 19.53
C GLY A 111 3.66 2.07 20.77
N PHE A 112 4.62 2.95 21.02
CA PHE A 112 5.55 2.86 22.16
C PHE A 112 4.83 2.68 23.52
N VAL A 113 3.76 3.44 23.76
CA VAL A 113 2.96 3.36 25.00
C VAL A 113 2.25 2.00 25.14
N ALA A 114 1.71 1.46 24.03
CA ALA A 114 1.02 0.16 24.04
C ALA A 114 1.99 -0.99 24.37
N ARG A 115 3.25 -0.89 23.90
CA ARG A 115 4.31 -1.87 24.19
C ARG A 115 4.78 -1.81 25.64
N GLN A 116 4.76 -0.64 26.28
CA GLN A 116 5.19 -0.47 27.68
C GLN A 116 4.22 -1.13 28.67
N GLY A 117 2.92 -1.13 28.39
CA GLY A 117 1.89 -1.78 29.23
C GLY A 117 1.96 -3.31 29.23
N ALA A 118 2.57 -3.92 28.21
CA ALA A 118 2.74 -5.38 28.12
C ALA A 118 3.98 -5.91 28.85
N GLY A 119 4.87 -5.02 29.31
CA GLY A 119 6.16 -5.37 29.93
C GLY A 119 6.20 -5.26 31.46
N ALA A 120 5.12 -4.83 32.13
CA ALA A 120 5.07 -4.78 33.58
C ALA A 120 4.71 -6.18 34.13
N PRO A 121 5.59 -6.85 34.92
CA PRO A 121 5.17 -8.03 35.64
C PRO A 121 4.06 -7.62 36.61
N GLN A 122 2.93 -8.34 36.60
CA GLN A 122 1.96 -8.30 37.68
C GLN A 122 2.67 -8.82 38.95
N GLY A 123 3.37 -7.93 39.64
CA GLY A 123 3.84 -8.13 41.00
C GLY A 123 2.63 -8.06 41.92
N GLY A 124 2.34 -9.19 42.58
CA GLY A 124 1.21 -9.33 43.47
C GLY A 124 1.27 -8.46 44.72
N ALA A 125 0.10 -8.32 45.32
CA ALA A 125 -0.16 -8.31 46.76
C ALA A 125 -1.57 -8.91 46.96
#